data_AF-A0A1E9AV53-F1
#
_entry.id   AF-A0A1E9AV53-F1
#
_cell.length_a   1.000
_cell.length_b   1.000
_cell.length_c   1.000
_cell.angle_alpha   90.00
_cell.angle_beta   90.00
_cell.angle_gamma   90.00
#
_symmetry.space_group_name_H-M   'P 1'
#
loop_
_entity.id
_entity.type
_entity.pdbx_description
1 polymer ?
#
loop_
_entity_poly.entity_id
_entity_poly.type
_entity_poly.pdbx_seq_one_letter_code
_entity_poly.pdbx_strand_id
1 'polypeptide(L)' 'MFKDREDKRFIKIFKEGSLTESIQILLDTETGVNYLYIGAGYGMGITPLLNSEGKVVISSQREIQNYIERN' A
#
# COMPACT_ATOMS: atom_id res chain seq x y z
N MET A 1 8.62 8.97 -26.17
CA MET A 1 8.81 7.59 -25.70
C MET A 1 7.79 7.36 -24.59
N PHE A 2 6.93 6.36 -24.73
CA PHE A 2 5.62 6.26 -24.09
C PHE A 2 5.72 6.11 -22.57
N LYS A 3 4.90 6.87 -21.83
CA LYS A 3 4.72 6.72 -20.38
C LYS A 3 3.77 5.55 -20.20
N ASP A 4 4.30 4.37 -19.93
CA ASP A 4 3.52 3.23 -19.44
C ASP A 4 2.92 3.60 -18.08
N ARG A 5 1.77 4.29 -18.11
CA ARG A 5 0.84 4.30 -16.99
C ARG A 5 0.07 3.00 -17.06
N GLU A 6 0.75 1.87 -16.89
CA GLU A 6 0.03 0.68 -16.48
C GLU A 6 -0.65 1.02 -15.16
N ASP A 7 -1.97 0.83 -15.08
CA ASP A 7 -2.75 1.00 -13.87
C ASP A 7 -2.19 0.03 -12.82
N LYS A 8 -1.24 0.51 -12.01
CA LYS A 8 -0.56 -0.32 -11.03
C LYS A 8 -1.61 -0.83 -10.05
N ARG A 9 -1.79 -2.16 -10.05
CA ARG A 9 -2.65 -2.83 -9.09
C ARG A 9 -2.23 -2.54 -7.66
N PHE A 10 -0.93 -2.52 -7.35
CA PHE A 10 -0.43 -2.20 -6.03
C PHE A 10 0.30 -0.87 -6.02
N ILE A 11 -0.18 0.08 -5.20
CA ILE A 11 0.45 1.38 -5.01
C ILE A 11 0.85 1.58 -3.56
N LYS A 12 2.00 2.21 -3.34
CA LYS A 12 2.49 2.52 -2.00
C LYS A 12 1.92 3.86 -1.57
N ILE A 13 1.04 3.86 -0.57
CA ILE A 13 0.36 5.06 -0.09
C ILE A 13 0.99 5.65 1.17
N PHE A 14 1.86 4.89 1.83
CA PHE A 14 2.63 5.34 2.99
C PHE A 14 3.98 4.61 3.05
N LYS A 15 5.00 5.31 3.55
CA LYS A 15 6.31 4.72 3.85
C LYS A 15 6.94 5.47 5.01
N GLU A 16 7.44 4.73 5.99
CA GLU A 16 8.34 5.21 7.03
C GLU A 16 9.45 4.18 7.30
N GLY A 17 10.47 4.59 8.04
CA GLY A 17 11.57 3.71 8.42
C GLY A 17 12.95 4.34 8.25
N SER A 18 13.98 3.53 8.47
CA SER A 18 15.39 3.89 8.42
C SER A 18 16.07 3.24 7.20
N LEU A 19 17.41 3.21 7.19
CA LEU A 19 18.16 2.53 6.14
C LEU A 19 17.97 1.01 6.17
N THR A 20 17.79 0.42 7.36
CA THR A 20 17.73 -1.03 7.56
C THR A 20 16.31 -1.55 7.81
N GLU A 21 15.35 -0.65 8.02
CA GLU A 21 13.96 -0.99 8.32
C GLU A 21 13.01 -0.13 7.50
N SER A 22 11.96 -0.73 6.95
CA SER A 22 10.90 0.00 6.23
C SER A 22 9.54 -0.57 6.57
N ILE A 23 8.64 0.32 6.98
CA ILE A 23 7.21 0.06 7.12
C ILE A 23 6.52 0.77 5.97
N GLN A 24 5.64 0.07 5.25
CA GLN A 24 4.90 0.60 4.12
C GLN A 24 3.44 0.18 4.18
N ILE A 25 2.57 1.03 3.63
CA ILE A 25 1.19 0.63 3.31
C ILE A 25 1.08 0.49 1.80
N LEU A 26 0.74 -0.70 1.35
CA LEU A 26 0.44 -1.00 -0.05
C LEU A 26 -1.08 -1.10 -0.22
N LEU A 27 -1.63 -0.38 -1.18
CA LEU A 27 -3.04 -0.43 -1.55
C LEU A 27 -3.20 -1.28 -2.81
N ASP A 28 -4.05 -2.32 -2.74
CA ASP A 28 -4.58 -3.01 -3.92
C ASP A 28 -5.72 -2.18 -4.51
N THR A 29 -5.49 -1.57 -5.68
CA THR A 29 -6.42 -0.67 -6.35
C THR A 29 -7.62 -1.40 -6.97
N GLU A 30 -7.54 -2.73 -7.15
CA GLU A 30 -8.67 -3.53 -7.61
C GLU A 30 -9.65 -3.86 -6.49
N THR A 31 -9.14 -4.20 -5.30
CA THR A 31 -9.96 -4.68 -4.16
C THR A 31 -10.19 -3.61 -3.09
N GLY A 32 -9.37 -2.56 -3.08
CA GLY A 32 -9.31 -1.56 -2.01
C GLY A 32 -8.59 -2.02 -0.75
N VAL A 33 -8.12 -3.27 -0.68
CA VAL A 33 -7.43 -3.79 0.52
C VAL A 33 -6.10 -3.08 0.74
N ASN A 34 -5.86 -2.67 1.98
CA ASN A 34 -4.59 -2.10 2.41
C ASN A 34 -3.75 -3.18 3.11
N TYR A 35 -2.47 -3.24 2.78
CA TYR A 35 -1.52 -4.18 3.35
C TYR A 35 -0.41 -3.44 4.11
N LEU A 36 -0.13 -3.89 5.32
CA LEU A 36 1.07 -3.51 6.06
C LEU A 36 2.23 -4.38 5.58
N TYR A 37 3.22 -3.74 4.98
CA TYR A 37 4.49 -4.35 4.61
C TYR A 37 5.57 -3.92 5.60
N ILE A 38 6.38 -4.88 6.04
CA ILE A 38 7.56 -4.64 6.88
C ILE A 38 8.76 -5.30 6.21
N GLY A 39 9.83 -4.56 6.01
CA GLY A 39 11.15 -5.08 5.67
C GLY A 39 12.16 -4.67 6.73
N ALA A 40 12.96 -5.61 7.25
CA ALA A 40 14.01 -5.34 8.22
C ALA A 40 15.22 -6.26 7.95
N GLY A 41 16.35 -5.67 7.55
CA GLY A 41 17.52 -6.44 7.10
C GLY A 41 17.18 -7.39 5.95
N TYR A 42 17.35 -8.70 6.16
CA TYR A 42 16.98 -9.75 5.21
C TYR A 42 15.57 -10.31 5.41
N GLY A 43 14.86 -9.89 6.46
CA GLY A 43 13.49 -10.30 6.76
C GLY A 43 12.46 -9.41 6.07
N MET A 44 11.38 -10.02 5.59
CA MET A 44 10.22 -9.31 5.05
C MET A 44 8.92 -10.00 5.45
N GLY A 45 7.85 -9.21 5.61
CA GLY A 45 6.53 -9.70 5.94
C GLY A 45 5.44 -8.77 5.37
N ILE A 46 4.29 -9.36 5.07
CA ILE A 46 3.11 -8.64 4.59
C ILE A 46 1.85 -9.23 5.21
N THR A 47 0.93 -8.37 5.64
CA THR A 47 -0.38 -8.75 6.20
C THR A 47 -1.42 -7.70 5.79
N PRO A 48 -2.72 -8.05 5.68
CA PRO A 48 -3.77 -7.03 5.63
C PRO A 48 -3.65 -6.09 6.83
N LEU A 49 -3.81 -4.79 6.59
CA LEU A 49 -3.89 -3.78 7.63
C LEU A 49 -5.26 -3.88 8.31
N LEU A 50 -5.29 -3.96 9.64
CA LEU A 50 -6.51 -4.06 10.42
C LEU A 50 -6.86 -2.72 11.06
N ASN A 51 -8.16 -2.44 11.16
CA ASN A 51 -8.67 -1.29 11.91
C ASN A 51 -8.80 -1.63 13.41
N SER A 52 -9.31 -0.67 14.20
CA SER A 52 -9.52 -0.82 15.65
C SER A 52 -10.49 -1.94 16.05
N GLU A 53 -11.29 -2.46 15.12
CA GLU A 53 -12.21 -3.59 15.34
C GLU A 53 -11.60 -4.94 14.91
N GLY A 54 -10.36 -4.95 14.42
CA GLY A 54 -9.72 -6.16 13.87
C GLY A 54 -10.21 -6.55 12.47
N LYS A 55 -10.93 -5.66 11.77
CA LYS A 55 -11.37 -5.87 10.39
C LYS A 55 -10.35 -5.32 9.40
N VAL A 56 -10.28 -5.91 8.21
CA VAL A 56 -9.43 -5.42 7.12
C VAL A 56 -9.81 -4.00 6.71
N VAL A 57 -8.81 -3.14 6.54
CA VAL A 57 -8.98 -1.77 6.03
C VAL A 57 -9.16 -1.79 4.52
N ILE A 58 -10.33 -1.34 4.07
CA ILE A 58 -10.70 -1.24 2.65
C ILE A 58 -10.89 0.23 2.28
N SER A 59 -10.12 0.71 1.31
CA SER A 59 -10.28 2.04 0.72
C SER A 59 -11.46 2.05 -0.25
N SER A 60 -12.24 3.12 -0.22
CA SER A 60 -13.29 3.38 -1.20
C SER A 60 -12.70 3.70 -2.58
N GLN A 61 -13.52 3.55 -3.64
CA GLN A 61 -13.13 3.92 -5.00
C GLN A 61 -12.67 5.38 -5.11
N ARG A 62 -13.30 6.29 -4.35
CA ARG A 62 -12.89 7.70 -4.29
C ARG A 62 -11.50 7.85 -3.67
N GLU A 63 -11.20 7.13 -2.59
CA GLU A 63 -9.87 7.17 -1.97
C GLU A 63 -8.81 6.56 -2.88
N ILE A 64 -9.10 5.42 -3.53
CA ILE A 64 -8.22 4.79 -4.52
C ILE A 64 -7.85 5.81 -5.62
N GLN A 65 -8.85 6.49 -6.19
CA GLN A 65 -8.62 7.49 -7.23
C GLN A 65 -7.74 8.65 -6.73
N ASN A 66 -8.00 9.15 -5.52
CA ASN A 66 -7.17 10.20 -4.91
C ASN A 66 -5.71 9.75 -4.73
N TYR A 67 -5.46 8.48 -4.38
CA TYR A 67 -4.10 7.96 -4.26
C TYR A 67 -3.42 7.76 -5.61
N ILE A 68 -4.15 7.35 -6.65
CA ILE A 68 -3.64 7.23 -8.01
C ILE A 68 -3.23 8.60 -8.56
N GLU A 69 -4.04 9.63 -8.35
CA GLU A 69 -3.76 10.99 -8.84
C GLU A 69 -2.56 11.66 -8.17
N ARG A 70 -2.23 11.24 -6.94
CA ARG A 70 -1.13 11.80 -6.14
C ARG A 70 0.21 11.08 -6.35
N ASN A 71 0.23 9.91 -6.99
CA ASN A 71 1.43 9.08 -7.19
C ASN A 71 2.03 9.18 -8.60
#